data_AF-A0A2E8UP02-F1
#
_entry.id   AF-A0A2E8UP02-F1
#
_cell.length_a   1.000
_cell.length_b   1.000
_cell.length_c   1.000
_cell.angle_alpha   90.00
_cell.angle_beta   90.00
_cell.angle_gamma   90.00
#
_symmetry.space_group_name_H-M   'P 1'
#
loop_
_entity.id
_entity.type
_entity.pdbx_description
1 polymer ?
#
loop_
_entity_poly.entity_id
_entity_poly.type
_entity_poly.pdbx_seq_one_letter_code
_entity_poly.pdbx_strand_id
1 'polypeptide(L)'
;MSVRLFSALVLAGWLLCGPLINGADRKPQATPSPLEARQDAVRQAKDRIQARHLAFDVVKQRYEAKRRALDGLLDAAKSRQQKISALAAIARQKQDQINNEKARTLVEERLIAKIIRERDAAEELAIAAVIRSLESENPNFRDNAIRAAKQQAEQAEAGMVTELLDLPVLNNALPMTYYQGGVPKDNLVAKITPTETFTPSIAVRPDKETMERSVKQRMSLRKVADIARQQQALKAERARQNRESKLKELIDLYKKDKISAAEYYRRKELLLNGTGQ
;
A
#
# COMPACT_ATOMS: atom_id res chain seq x y z
N MET A 1 4.44 -42.36 24.57
CA MET A 1 5.90 -42.46 24.83
C MET A 1 6.21 -43.89 25.22
N SER A 2 6.44 -44.77 24.23
CA SER A 2 6.44 -46.22 24.51
C SER A 2 6.98 -47.02 23.32
N VAL A 3 8.17 -46.68 22.81
CA VAL A 3 8.86 -47.51 21.79
C VAL A 3 10.38 -47.65 22.02
N ARG A 4 10.98 -46.92 22.97
CA ARG A 4 12.46 -46.91 23.13
C ARG A 4 13.03 -47.89 24.17
N LEU A 5 12.23 -48.79 24.74
CA LEU A 5 12.69 -49.74 25.77
C LEU A 5 12.79 -51.20 25.31
N PHE A 6 12.26 -51.57 24.13
CA PHE A 6 12.32 -52.96 23.66
C PHE A 6 13.53 -53.29 22.76
N SER A 7 14.24 -52.30 22.23
CA SER A 7 15.39 -52.55 21.34
C SER A 7 16.70 -52.83 22.09
N ALA A 8 16.77 -52.55 23.40
CA ALA A 8 17.98 -52.75 24.19
C ALA A 8 18.08 -54.17 24.77
N LEU A 9 16.99 -54.96 24.75
CA LEU A 9 16.93 -56.26 25.43
C LEU A 9 17.09 -57.47 24.47
N VAL A 10 17.08 -57.24 23.15
CA VAL A 10 17.29 -58.31 22.15
C VAL A 10 18.78 -58.43 21.73
N LEU A 11 19.58 -57.37 21.89
CA LEU A 11 21.01 -57.38 21.54
C LEU A 11 21.93 -57.89 22.66
N ALA A 12 21.46 -57.98 23.90
CA ALA A 12 22.23 -58.53 25.01
C ALA A 12 22.19 -60.07 25.10
N GLY A 13 21.22 -60.72 24.45
CA GLY A 13 21.05 -62.18 24.46
C GLY A 13 21.90 -62.95 23.44
N TRP A 14 22.54 -62.26 22.50
CA TRP A 14 23.36 -62.88 21.44
C TRP A 14 24.86 -62.99 21.77
N LEU A 15 25.30 -62.45 22.90
CA LEU A 15 26.71 -62.53 23.33
C LEU A 15 27.00 -63.70 24.31
N LEU A 16 26.00 -64.53 24.62
CA LEU A 16 26.12 -65.56 25.67
C LEU A 16 25.86 -67.01 25.23
N CYS A 17 25.66 -67.30 23.93
CA CYS A 17 25.51 -68.68 23.44
C CYS A 17 26.27 -68.97 22.12
N GLY A 18 27.57 -69.28 22.28
CA GLY A 18 28.24 -70.38 21.59
C GLY A 18 29.16 -70.08 20.38
N PRO A 19 30.21 -70.91 20.10
CA PRO A 19 30.73 -72.04 20.88
C PRO A 19 32.15 -71.81 21.42
N LEU A 20 32.37 -72.19 22.68
CA LEU A 20 33.61 -72.80 23.12
C LEU A 20 33.74 -74.14 22.38
N ILE A 21 34.43 -74.19 21.24
CA ILE A 21 35.05 -75.40 20.66
C ILE A 21 36.02 -74.94 19.56
N ASN A 22 37.21 -75.54 19.56
CA ASN A 22 38.36 -75.39 18.65
C ASN A 22 39.35 -74.25 18.96
N GLY A 23 40.12 -74.46 20.02
CA GLY A 23 41.38 -73.76 20.27
C GLY A 23 42.54 -74.70 20.68
N ALA A 24 42.42 -76.00 20.46
CA ALA A 24 43.49 -76.98 20.71
C ALA A 24 44.01 -77.55 19.38
N ASP A 25 44.35 -76.67 18.44
CA ASP A 25 45.26 -76.96 17.32
C ASP A 25 45.51 -75.67 16.51
N ARG A 26 46.01 -74.62 17.19
CA ARG A 26 46.79 -73.61 16.44
C ARG A 26 48.20 -74.17 16.35
N LYS A 27 48.53 -74.76 15.19
CA LYS A 27 49.92 -74.93 14.76
C LYS A 27 50.64 -73.62 15.08
N PRO A 28 51.86 -73.66 15.65
CA PRO A 28 52.61 -72.43 15.94
C PRO A 28 52.62 -71.62 14.66
N GLN A 29 52.03 -70.43 14.73
CA GLN A 29 52.07 -69.46 13.65
C GLN A 29 53.56 -69.28 13.36
N ALA A 30 53.99 -69.76 12.20
CA ALA A 30 55.39 -69.72 11.81
C ALA A 30 55.88 -68.29 12.08
N THR A 31 56.92 -68.17 12.89
CA THR A 31 57.59 -66.89 13.09
C THR A 31 57.90 -66.37 11.68
N PRO A 32 57.27 -65.26 11.25
CA PRO A 32 57.43 -64.79 9.89
C PRO A 32 58.91 -64.62 9.67
N SER A 33 59.40 -65.11 8.53
CA SER A 33 60.80 -64.94 8.22
C SER A 33 61.13 -63.44 8.32
N PRO A 34 62.32 -63.05 8.79
CA PRO A 34 62.65 -61.64 8.97
C PRO A 34 62.48 -60.80 7.69
N LEU A 35 62.45 -61.46 6.52
CA LEU A 35 62.14 -60.86 5.22
C LEU A 35 60.64 -60.58 5.02
N GLU A 36 59.76 -61.52 5.38
CA GLU A 36 58.30 -61.34 5.28
C GLU A 36 57.79 -60.27 6.25
N ALA A 37 58.29 -60.27 7.49
CA ALA A 37 57.95 -59.24 8.48
C ALA A 37 58.36 -57.83 8.02
N ARG A 38 59.51 -57.71 7.33
CA ARG A 38 59.95 -56.46 6.72
C ARG A 38 59.07 -56.05 5.54
N GLN A 39 58.68 -56.98 4.68
CA GLN A 39 57.81 -56.69 3.54
C GLN A 39 56.42 -56.23 4.00
N ASP A 40 55.87 -56.86 5.03
CA ASP A 40 54.57 -56.46 5.59
C ASP A 40 54.64 -55.12 6.34
N ALA A 41 55.73 -54.82 7.04
CA ALA A 41 55.95 -53.50 7.63
C ALA A 41 56.01 -52.40 6.56
N VAL A 42 56.64 -52.66 5.40
CA VAL A 42 56.67 -51.72 4.27
C VAL A 42 55.29 -51.55 3.63
N ARG A 43 54.51 -52.62 3.48
CA ARG A 43 53.12 -52.54 2.99
C ARG A 43 52.26 -51.69 3.93
N GLN A 44 52.28 -51.99 5.23
CA GLN A 44 51.55 -51.21 6.23
C GLN A 44 52.00 -49.74 6.29
N ALA A 45 53.28 -49.45 6.10
CA ALA A 45 53.77 -48.09 6.02
C ALA A 45 53.22 -47.35 4.78
N LYS A 46 53.16 -48.01 3.63
CA LYS A 46 52.55 -47.45 2.41
C LYS A 46 51.05 -47.20 2.59
N ASP A 47 50.33 -48.15 3.17
CA ASP A 47 48.89 -48.01 3.42
C ASP A 47 48.58 -46.85 4.38
N ARG A 48 49.42 -46.66 5.42
CA ARG A 48 49.31 -45.51 6.33
C ARG A 48 49.56 -44.18 5.64
N ILE A 49 50.50 -44.11 4.70
CA ILE A 49 50.76 -42.89 3.91
C ILE A 49 49.56 -42.59 3.00
N GLN A 50 49.01 -43.60 2.31
CA GLN A 50 47.82 -43.45 1.48
C GLN A 50 46.59 -43.01 2.31
N ALA A 51 46.38 -43.62 3.48
CA ALA A 51 45.30 -43.23 4.40
C ALA A 51 45.44 -41.77 4.87
N ARG A 52 46.66 -41.29 5.11
CA ARG A 52 46.93 -39.88 5.46
C ARG A 52 46.59 -38.92 4.32
N HIS A 53 46.96 -39.26 3.08
CA HIS A 53 46.60 -38.44 1.92
C HIS A 53 45.08 -38.38 1.72
N LEU A 54 44.39 -39.51 1.80
CA LEU A 54 42.92 -39.56 1.72
C LEU A 54 42.27 -38.71 2.82
N ALA A 55 42.78 -38.76 4.06
CA ALA A 55 42.28 -37.92 5.14
C ALA A 55 42.48 -36.41 4.87
N PHE A 56 43.62 -36.03 4.31
CA PHE A 56 43.89 -34.64 3.92
C PHE A 56 42.97 -34.15 2.80
N ASP A 57 42.73 -34.98 1.78
CA ASP A 57 41.82 -34.66 0.69
C ASP A 57 40.38 -34.44 1.17
N VAL A 58 39.92 -35.28 2.11
CA VAL A 58 38.60 -35.11 2.75
C VAL A 58 38.53 -33.78 3.52
N VAL A 59 39.60 -33.40 4.23
CA VAL A 59 39.66 -32.11 4.95
C VAL A 59 39.61 -30.95 3.96
N LYS A 60 40.36 -31.02 2.85
CA LYS A 60 40.38 -30.00 1.79
C LYS A 60 39.00 -29.85 1.15
N GLN A 61 38.35 -30.95 0.77
CA GLN A 61 37.00 -30.93 0.21
C GLN A 61 35.98 -30.30 1.17
N ARG A 62 36.05 -30.63 2.47
CA ARG A 62 35.20 -30.00 3.49
C ARG A 62 35.42 -28.50 3.59
N TYR A 63 36.67 -28.05 3.52
CA TYR A 63 36.98 -26.61 3.54
C TYR A 63 36.42 -25.90 2.31
N GLU A 64 36.61 -26.45 1.11
CA GLU A 64 36.05 -25.91 -0.12
C GLU A 64 34.52 -25.88 -0.10
N ALA A 65 33.87 -26.93 0.41
CA ALA A 65 32.42 -26.97 0.58
C ALA A 65 31.92 -25.87 1.52
N LYS A 66 32.61 -25.66 2.65
CA LYS A 66 32.30 -24.55 3.58
C LYS A 66 32.47 -23.18 2.93
N ARG A 67 33.52 -23.00 2.12
CA ARG A 67 33.76 -21.75 1.40
C ARG A 67 32.65 -21.46 0.39
N ARG A 68 32.29 -22.44 -0.44
CA ARG A 68 31.15 -22.32 -1.38
C ARG A 68 29.83 -22.03 -0.67
N ALA A 69 29.60 -22.63 0.50
CA ALA A 69 28.41 -22.35 1.30
C ALA A 69 28.39 -20.92 1.84
N LEU A 70 29.53 -20.40 2.32
CA LEU A 70 29.66 -19.00 2.75
C LEU A 70 29.45 -18.02 1.59
N ASP A 71 30.04 -18.29 0.43
CA ASP A 71 29.86 -17.47 -0.77
C ASP A 71 28.38 -17.45 -1.19
N GLY A 72 27.71 -18.61 -1.17
CA GLY A 72 26.27 -18.72 -1.45
C GLY A 72 25.40 -17.94 -0.46
N LEU A 73 25.75 -17.91 0.83
CA LEU A 73 25.05 -17.09 1.83
C LEU A 73 25.28 -15.60 1.62
N LEU A 74 26.50 -15.19 1.26
CA LEU A 74 26.83 -13.80 0.96
C LEU A 74 26.03 -13.30 -0.26
N ASP A 75 25.96 -14.10 -1.33
CA ASP A 75 25.21 -13.75 -2.53
C ASP A 75 23.70 -13.73 -2.28
N ALA A 76 23.19 -14.68 -1.48
CA ALA A 76 21.80 -14.65 -1.04
C ALA A 76 21.48 -13.38 -0.24
N ALA A 77 22.36 -12.98 0.68
CA ALA A 77 22.21 -11.77 1.48
C ALA A 77 22.24 -10.50 0.61
N LYS A 78 23.18 -10.40 -0.34
CA LYS A 78 23.23 -9.31 -1.32
C LYS A 78 21.96 -9.24 -2.16
N SER A 79 21.46 -10.37 -2.66
CA SER A 79 20.23 -10.41 -3.46
C SER A 79 19.02 -9.96 -2.65
N ARG A 80 18.94 -10.34 -1.36
CA ARG A 80 17.86 -9.93 -0.46
C ARG A 80 17.93 -8.42 -0.18
N GLN A 81 19.12 -7.89 0.06
CA GLN A 81 19.32 -6.45 0.25
C GLN A 81 18.89 -5.65 -0.99
N GLN A 82 19.26 -6.12 -2.19
CA GLN A 82 18.82 -5.51 -3.44
C GLN A 82 17.29 -5.52 -3.57
N LYS A 83 16.63 -6.65 -3.29
CA LYS A 83 15.15 -6.73 -3.29
C LYS A 83 14.52 -5.73 -2.32
N ILE A 84 15.06 -5.61 -1.10
CA ILE A 84 14.57 -4.64 -0.10
C ILE A 84 14.73 -3.21 -0.62
N SER A 85 15.89 -2.87 -1.19
CA SER A 85 16.12 -1.53 -1.75
C SER A 85 15.19 -1.21 -2.92
N ALA A 86 14.90 -2.18 -3.79
CA ALA A 86 13.96 -2.02 -4.89
C ALA A 86 12.53 -1.80 -4.38
N LEU A 87 12.09 -2.55 -3.38
CA LEU A 87 10.79 -2.35 -2.73
C LEU A 87 10.70 -0.98 -2.06
N ALA A 88 11.76 -0.53 -1.39
CA ALA A 88 11.82 0.79 -0.78
C ALA A 88 11.74 1.92 -1.84
N ALA A 89 12.39 1.76 -3.00
CA ALA A 89 12.30 2.70 -4.10
C ALA A 89 10.87 2.79 -4.67
N ILE A 90 10.22 1.64 -4.88
CA ILE A 90 8.81 1.59 -5.32
C ILE A 90 7.89 2.25 -4.29
N ALA A 91 8.10 2.01 -2.99
CA ALA A 91 7.30 2.63 -1.93
C ALA A 91 7.45 4.15 -1.92
N ARG A 92 8.67 4.67 -2.05
CA ARG A 92 8.94 6.12 -2.16
C ARG A 92 8.23 6.71 -3.38
N GLN A 93 8.36 6.08 -4.54
CA GLN A 93 7.70 6.54 -5.76
C GLN A 93 6.17 6.60 -5.61
N LYS A 94 5.55 5.58 -4.98
CA LYS A 94 4.12 5.59 -4.68
C LYS A 94 3.75 6.72 -3.73
N GLN A 95 4.58 6.99 -2.72
CA GLN A 95 4.34 8.09 -1.78
C GLN A 95 4.40 9.45 -2.48
N ASP A 96 5.36 9.65 -3.38
CA ASP A 96 5.48 10.89 -4.17
C ASP A 96 4.26 11.08 -5.09
N GLN A 97 3.76 10.01 -5.70
CA GLN A 97 2.53 10.04 -6.49
C GLN A 97 1.32 10.47 -5.65
N ILE A 98 1.15 9.88 -4.46
CA ILE A 98 0.06 10.24 -3.53
C ILE A 98 0.17 11.71 -3.13
N ASN A 99 1.37 12.20 -2.82
CA ASN A 99 1.58 13.58 -2.42
C ASN A 99 1.27 14.56 -3.57
N ASN A 100 1.67 14.22 -4.79
CA ASN A 100 1.38 15.02 -5.98
C ASN A 100 -0.13 15.06 -6.28
N GLU A 101 -0.82 13.92 -6.16
CA GLU A 101 -2.28 13.86 -6.32
C GLU A 101 -2.99 14.71 -5.27
N LYS A 102 -2.59 14.61 -3.99
CA LYS A 102 -3.14 15.47 -2.91
C LYS A 102 -2.90 16.95 -3.16
N ALA A 103 -1.71 17.34 -3.61
CA ALA A 103 -1.40 18.72 -3.93
C ALA A 103 -2.29 19.23 -5.07
N ARG A 104 -2.52 18.40 -6.09
CA ARG A 104 -3.41 18.73 -7.21
C ARG A 104 -4.86 18.87 -6.77
N THR A 105 -5.39 17.93 -5.98
CA THR A 105 -6.78 18.00 -5.50
C THR A 105 -7.01 19.23 -4.64
N LEU A 106 -6.07 19.62 -3.78
CA LEU A 106 -6.16 20.85 -3.00
C LEU A 106 -6.23 22.11 -3.87
N VAL A 107 -5.51 22.14 -5.01
CA VAL A 107 -5.60 23.25 -5.96
C VAL A 107 -6.96 23.27 -6.65
N GLU A 108 -7.46 22.11 -7.09
CA GLU A 108 -8.78 21.99 -7.73
C GLU A 108 -9.91 22.40 -6.74
N GLU A 109 -9.84 21.96 -5.49
CA GLU A 109 -10.79 22.34 -4.43
C GLU A 109 -10.80 23.86 -4.17
N ARG A 110 -9.63 24.49 -4.10
CA ARG A 110 -9.52 25.95 -3.95
C ARG A 110 -10.14 26.69 -5.12
N LEU A 111 -9.97 26.17 -6.34
CA LEU A 111 -10.55 26.77 -7.54
C LEU A 111 -12.07 26.63 -7.55
N ILE A 112 -12.60 25.46 -7.20
CA ILE A 112 -14.06 25.25 -7.06
C ILE A 112 -14.62 26.18 -5.97
N ALA A 113 -13.97 26.27 -4.80
CA ALA A 113 -14.41 27.16 -3.73
C ALA A 113 -14.41 28.63 -4.17
N LYS A 114 -13.43 29.05 -4.98
CA LYS A 114 -13.41 30.40 -5.55
C LYS A 114 -14.58 30.62 -6.52
N ILE A 115 -14.83 29.69 -7.42
CA ILE A 115 -15.97 29.78 -8.38
C ILE A 115 -17.30 29.87 -7.64
N ILE A 116 -17.49 29.06 -6.59
CA ILE A 116 -18.72 29.11 -5.78
C ILE A 116 -18.88 30.49 -5.15
N ARG A 117 -17.84 31.02 -4.50
CA ARG A 117 -17.90 32.38 -3.90
C ARG A 117 -18.20 33.47 -4.93
N GLU A 118 -17.59 33.40 -6.11
CA GLU A 118 -17.85 34.36 -7.19
C GLU A 118 -19.28 34.26 -7.70
N ARG A 119 -19.81 33.03 -7.80
CA ARG A 119 -21.20 32.79 -8.16
C ARG A 119 -22.16 33.31 -7.10
N ASP A 120 -21.91 33.00 -5.82
CA ASP A 120 -22.76 33.45 -4.71
C ASP A 120 -22.81 34.99 -4.67
N ALA A 121 -21.66 35.65 -4.84
CA ALA A 121 -21.61 37.12 -4.92
C ALA A 121 -22.38 37.68 -6.12
N ALA A 122 -22.31 37.01 -7.28
CA ALA A 122 -23.06 37.41 -8.46
C ALA A 122 -24.58 37.18 -8.28
N GLU A 123 -24.97 36.09 -7.64
CA GLU A 123 -26.38 35.79 -7.30
C GLU A 123 -26.93 36.82 -6.30
N GLU A 124 -26.18 37.18 -5.26
CA GLU A 124 -26.57 38.24 -4.32
C GLU A 124 -26.81 39.59 -5.01
N LEU A 125 -25.91 39.97 -5.93
CA LEU A 125 -26.06 41.19 -6.72
C LEU A 125 -27.28 41.13 -7.65
N ALA A 126 -27.52 39.97 -8.29
CA ALA A 126 -28.68 39.78 -9.16
C ALA A 126 -29.99 39.85 -8.36
N ILE A 127 -30.06 39.19 -7.20
CA ILE A 127 -31.22 39.26 -6.30
C ILE A 127 -31.45 40.71 -5.85
N ALA A 128 -30.38 41.42 -5.45
CA ALA A 128 -30.50 42.82 -5.04
C ALA A 128 -30.98 43.73 -6.18
N ALA A 129 -30.57 43.46 -7.43
CA ALA A 129 -31.05 44.20 -8.60
C ALA A 129 -32.55 43.93 -8.87
N VAL A 130 -32.98 42.67 -8.77
CA VAL A 130 -34.40 42.28 -8.91
C VAL A 130 -35.26 42.89 -7.81
N ILE A 131 -34.79 42.91 -6.56
CA ILE A 131 -35.51 43.56 -5.46
C ILE A 131 -35.67 45.05 -5.74
N ARG A 132 -34.60 45.73 -6.21
CA ARG A 132 -34.67 47.15 -6.58
C ARG A 132 -35.65 47.41 -7.71
N SER A 133 -35.73 46.55 -8.74
CA SER A 133 -36.71 46.73 -9.81
C SER A 133 -38.13 46.55 -9.29
N LEU A 134 -38.37 45.54 -8.46
CA LEU A 134 -39.69 45.28 -7.87
C LEU A 134 -40.16 46.42 -6.93
N GLU A 135 -39.23 47.00 -6.16
CA GLU A 135 -39.51 48.18 -5.33
C GLU A 135 -39.78 49.43 -6.17
N SER A 136 -39.13 49.58 -7.33
CA SER A 136 -39.39 50.69 -8.24
C SER A 136 -40.76 50.62 -8.90
N GLU A 137 -41.24 49.40 -9.19
CA GLU A 137 -42.57 49.15 -9.75
C GLU A 137 -43.67 49.23 -8.66
N ASN A 138 -43.35 48.83 -7.43
CA ASN A 138 -44.26 48.90 -6.29
C ASN A 138 -43.51 49.31 -5.00
N PRO A 139 -43.66 50.56 -4.53
CA PRO A 139 -42.97 51.05 -3.33
C PRO A 139 -43.26 50.25 -2.05
N ASN A 140 -44.44 49.61 -1.98
CA ASN A 140 -44.88 48.80 -0.84
C ASN A 140 -44.64 47.29 -1.05
N PHE A 141 -43.82 46.92 -2.03
CA PHE A 141 -43.56 45.51 -2.40
C PHE A 141 -43.12 44.67 -1.19
N ARG A 142 -42.20 45.17 -0.37
CA ARG A 142 -41.70 44.43 0.82
C ARG A 142 -42.81 44.12 1.82
N ASP A 143 -43.62 45.11 2.18
CA ASP A 143 -44.69 44.94 3.16
C ASP A 143 -45.79 44.01 2.64
N ASN A 144 -46.10 44.11 1.33
CA ASN A 144 -47.04 43.22 0.67
C ASN A 144 -46.51 41.78 0.61
N ALA A 145 -45.21 41.59 0.32
CA ALA A 145 -44.57 40.28 0.32
C ALA A 145 -44.55 39.65 1.72
N ILE A 146 -44.23 40.42 2.77
CA ILE A 146 -44.29 39.95 4.16
C ILE A 146 -45.71 39.56 4.55
N ARG A 147 -46.71 40.36 4.16
CA ARG A 147 -48.12 40.06 4.44
C ARG A 147 -48.58 38.80 3.72
N ALA A 148 -48.20 38.62 2.45
CA ALA A 148 -48.50 37.43 1.68
C ALA A 148 -47.81 36.19 2.27
N ALA A 149 -46.53 36.29 2.65
CA ALA A 149 -45.80 35.21 3.32
C ALA A 149 -46.44 34.82 4.67
N LYS A 150 -46.89 35.81 5.45
CA LYS A 150 -47.63 35.58 6.70
C LYS A 150 -48.94 34.86 6.44
N GLN A 151 -49.74 35.31 5.48
CA GLN A 151 -51.00 34.66 5.11
C GLN A 151 -50.77 33.23 4.60
N GLN A 152 -49.70 33.01 3.84
CA GLN A 152 -49.35 31.69 3.31
C GLN A 152 -48.84 30.75 4.42
N ALA A 153 -48.09 31.27 5.40
CA ALA A 153 -47.69 30.52 6.58
C ALA A 153 -48.86 30.23 7.54
N GLU A 154 -49.86 31.12 7.61
CA GLU A 154 -51.10 30.90 8.36
C GLU A 154 -52.06 29.91 7.65
N GLN A 155 -52.01 29.85 6.32
CA GLN A 155 -52.78 28.90 5.50
C GLN A 155 -52.10 27.54 5.34
N ALA A 156 -50.78 27.48 5.47
CA ALA A 156 -50.06 26.24 5.65
C ALA A 156 -50.47 25.68 7.02
N GLU A 157 -51.52 24.84 7.03
CA GLU A 157 -51.88 24.05 8.20
C GLU A 157 -50.57 23.51 8.80
N ALA A 158 -50.35 23.77 10.08
CA ALA A 158 -49.34 23.05 10.84
C ALA A 158 -49.70 21.57 10.69
N GLY A 159 -49.05 20.89 9.75
CA GLY A 159 -49.35 19.51 9.46
C GLY A 159 -49.33 18.77 10.78
N MET A 160 -50.48 18.20 11.18
CA MET A 160 -50.51 17.40 12.39
C MET A 160 -49.40 16.36 12.25
N VAL A 161 -48.42 16.39 13.15
CA VAL A 161 -47.34 15.42 13.21
C VAL A 161 -47.95 14.09 13.62
N THR A 162 -48.53 13.37 12.66
CA THR A 162 -49.14 12.06 12.84
C THR A 162 -48.09 10.98 13.10
N GLU A 163 -46.80 11.27 12.88
CA GLU A 163 -45.67 10.39 13.21
C GLU A 163 -45.47 10.16 14.71
N LEU A 164 -46.14 10.92 15.58
CA LEU A 164 -46.08 10.71 17.04
C LEU A 164 -47.12 9.71 17.57
N LEU A 165 -48.09 9.28 16.75
CA LEU A 165 -49.19 8.41 17.20
C LEU A 165 -48.76 6.94 17.43
N ASP A 166 -47.66 6.50 16.81
CA ASP A 166 -47.15 5.12 16.87
C ASP A 166 -45.86 4.95 17.70
N LEU A 167 -45.47 5.97 18.48
CA LEU A 167 -44.34 5.84 19.40
C LEU A 167 -44.72 4.93 20.58
N PRO A 168 -43.91 3.90 20.92
CA PRO A 168 -44.17 3.09 22.09
C PRO A 168 -44.13 3.97 23.35
N VAL A 169 -45.22 3.98 24.11
CA VAL A 169 -45.29 4.68 25.39
C VAL A 169 -44.25 4.06 26.32
N LEU A 170 -43.18 4.81 26.59
CA LEU A 170 -42.12 4.40 27.50
C LEU A 170 -42.69 4.34 28.92
N ASN A 171 -42.78 3.14 29.50
CA ASN A 171 -43.38 2.88 30.83
C ASN A 171 -42.73 3.60 32.03
N ASN A 172 -41.67 4.40 31.81
CA ASN A 172 -40.99 5.20 32.85
C ASN A 172 -40.67 6.64 32.38
N ALA A 173 -41.35 7.14 31.35
CA ALA A 173 -41.19 8.55 30.97
C ALA A 173 -41.78 9.43 32.07
N LEU A 174 -40.91 10.17 32.79
CA LEU A 174 -41.36 11.28 33.63
C LEU A 174 -42.14 12.26 32.76
N PRO A 175 -43.35 12.67 33.14
CA PRO A 175 -44.11 13.65 32.38
C PRO A 175 -43.28 14.95 32.34
N MET A 176 -42.85 15.33 31.14
CA MET A 176 -42.27 16.65 30.89
C MET A 176 -43.38 17.69 31.07
N THR A 177 -43.51 18.24 32.27
CA THR A 177 -44.32 19.43 32.49
C THR A 177 -43.58 20.61 31.87
N TYR A 178 -44.04 21.03 30.68
CA TYR A 178 -43.58 22.29 30.11
C TYR A 178 -43.91 23.41 31.09
N TYR A 179 -42.89 24.14 31.50
CA TYR A 179 -42.96 25.14 32.55
C TYR A 179 -43.79 26.34 32.08
N GLN A 180 -45.07 26.37 32.44
CA GLN A 180 -45.96 27.52 32.22
C GLN A 180 -45.80 28.48 33.42
N GLY A 181 -44.90 29.46 33.28
CA GLY A 181 -44.77 30.67 34.12
C GLY A 181 -45.05 30.54 35.63
N GLY A 182 -44.00 30.30 36.42
CA GLY A 182 -44.00 30.43 37.89
C GLY A 182 -42.57 30.44 38.45
N VAL A 183 -42.33 30.80 39.71
CA VAL A 183 -40.97 30.92 40.28
C VAL A 183 -40.39 29.52 40.63
N PRO A 184 -39.09 29.23 40.38
CA PRO A 184 -38.55 27.89 40.57
C PRO A 184 -38.48 27.52 42.04
N LYS A 185 -39.00 26.35 42.40
CA LYS A 185 -38.60 25.64 43.63
C LYS A 185 -37.66 24.52 43.23
N ASP A 186 -36.48 24.56 43.82
CA ASP A 186 -35.33 23.71 43.55
C ASP A 186 -35.57 22.21 43.74
N ASN A 187 -34.65 21.48 43.13
CA ASN A 187 -34.15 20.13 43.45
C ASN A 187 -34.72 18.96 42.65
N LEU A 188 -34.22 18.78 41.43
CA LEU A 188 -34.03 17.44 40.85
C LEU A 188 -32.64 17.37 40.19
N VAL A 189 -31.63 17.06 41.01
CA VAL A 189 -30.32 16.61 40.53
C VAL A 189 -30.50 15.24 39.90
N ALA A 190 -30.57 15.17 38.57
CA ALA A 190 -30.53 13.91 37.85
C ALA A 190 -29.12 13.32 37.93
N LYS A 191 -28.96 12.19 38.64
CA LYS A 191 -27.76 11.35 38.53
C LYS A 191 -27.70 10.74 37.14
N ILE A 192 -26.75 11.20 36.32
CA ILE A 192 -26.50 10.63 34.99
C ILE A 192 -25.56 9.44 35.17
N THR A 193 -26.10 8.22 35.08
CA THR A 193 -25.29 7.02 34.79
C THR A 193 -25.10 6.92 33.27
N PRO A 194 -23.86 6.77 32.76
CA PRO A 194 -23.63 6.71 31.33
C PRO A 194 -23.97 5.32 30.80
N THR A 195 -25.06 5.21 30.05
CA THR A 195 -25.42 3.98 29.32
C THR A 195 -25.27 4.21 27.82
N GLU A 196 -24.28 3.49 27.30
CA GLU A 196 -24.08 2.94 25.95
C GLU A 196 -24.23 3.86 24.71
N THR A 197 -23.10 3.96 24.01
CA THR A 197 -22.93 4.46 22.64
C THR A 197 -23.91 3.82 21.67
N PHE A 198 -24.87 4.62 21.20
CA PHE A 198 -25.70 4.30 20.04
C PHE A 198 -24.90 4.58 18.75
N THR A 199 -24.53 3.54 18.01
CA THR A 199 -24.06 3.65 16.62
C THR A 199 -25.26 3.64 15.68
N PRO A 200 -25.51 4.67 14.86
CA PRO A 200 -26.52 4.58 13.81
C PRO A 200 -25.99 3.72 12.65
N SER A 201 -26.49 2.49 12.54
CA SER A 201 -26.40 1.69 11.32
C SER A 201 -27.64 1.97 10.46
N ILE A 202 -27.67 3.12 9.77
CA ILE A 202 -28.57 3.31 8.62
C ILE A 202 -27.76 2.92 7.38
N ALA A 203 -27.69 1.63 7.11
CA ALA A 203 -27.30 1.16 5.79
C ALA A 203 -28.50 1.39 4.85
N VAL A 204 -28.60 2.61 4.31
CA VAL A 204 -29.41 2.86 3.12
C VAL A 204 -28.85 1.94 2.04
N ARG A 205 -29.55 0.84 1.76
CA ARG A 205 -29.26 0.01 0.58
C ARG A 205 -29.52 0.91 -0.64
N PRO A 206 -28.51 1.29 -1.42
CA PRO A 206 -28.76 2.05 -2.63
C PRO A 206 -29.53 1.15 -3.60
N ASP A 207 -30.65 1.65 -4.14
CA ASP A 207 -31.41 0.97 -5.19
C ASP A 207 -30.47 0.51 -6.30
N LYS A 208 -30.63 -0.74 -6.78
CA LYS A 208 -29.72 -1.36 -7.76
C LYS A 208 -29.48 -0.46 -8.98
N GLU A 209 -30.51 0.27 -9.43
CA GLU A 209 -30.40 1.20 -10.55
C GLU A 209 -29.50 2.42 -10.27
N THR A 210 -29.54 2.96 -9.05
CA THR A 210 -28.67 4.09 -8.65
C THR A 210 -27.20 3.66 -8.57
N MET A 211 -26.97 2.44 -8.08
CA MET A 211 -25.64 1.83 -8.06
C MET A 211 -25.11 1.62 -9.48
N GLU A 212 -25.91 1.06 -10.38
CA GLU A 212 -25.51 0.86 -11.79
C GLU A 212 -25.22 2.17 -12.52
N ARG A 213 -26.03 3.21 -12.33
CA ARG A 213 -25.79 4.55 -12.89
C ARG A 213 -24.48 5.13 -12.37
N SER A 214 -24.22 5.03 -11.07
CA SER A 214 -22.97 5.52 -10.47
C SER A 214 -21.73 4.74 -10.95
N VAL A 215 -21.85 3.43 -11.17
CA VAL A 215 -20.78 2.58 -11.71
C VAL A 215 -20.51 2.94 -13.17
N LYS A 216 -21.56 3.09 -13.99
CA LYS A 216 -21.42 3.53 -15.40
C LYS A 216 -20.76 4.91 -15.49
N GLN A 217 -21.13 5.85 -14.62
CA GLN A 217 -20.51 7.17 -14.55
C GLN A 217 -19.05 7.13 -14.11
N ARG A 218 -18.70 6.30 -13.11
CA ARG A 218 -17.29 6.09 -12.72
C ARG A 218 -16.46 5.47 -13.84
N MET A 219 -17.04 4.53 -14.59
CA MET A 219 -16.37 3.90 -15.74
C MET A 219 -16.19 4.87 -16.91
N SER A 220 -17.16 5.73 -17.21
CA SER A 220 -16.99 6.76 -18.25
C SER A 220 -15.93 7.79 -17.86
N LEU A 221 -15.91 8.24 -16.60
CA LEU A 221 -14.87 9.14 -16.10
C LEU A 221 -13.48 8.52 -16.17
N ARG A 222 -13.34 7.23 -15.83
CA ARG A 222 -12.07 6.49 -16.01
C ARG A 222 -11.63 6.46 -17.47
N LYS A 223 -12.54 6.16 -18.39
CA LYS A 223 -12.24 6.17 -19.84
C LYS A 223 -11.75 7.53 -20.31
N VAL A 224 -12.39 8.63 -19.88
CA VAL A 224 -11.97 9.99 -20.23
C VAL A 224 -10.59 10.30 -19.65
N ALA A 225 -10.32 9.91 -18.40
CA ALA A 225 -9.00 10.09 -17.78
C ALA A 225 -7.91 9.29 -18.50
N ASP A 226 -8.20 8.06 -18.92
CA ASP A 226 -7.26 7.22 -19.67
C ASP A 226 -6.98 7.79 -21.06
N ILE A 227 -8.00 8.31 -21.76
CA ILE A 227 -7.84 9.01 -23.04
C ILE A 227 -6.98 10.27 -22.86
N ALA A 228 -7.21 11.06 -21.82
CA ALA A 228 -6.41 12.25 -21.53
C ALA A 228 -4.94 11.89 -21.25
N ARG A 229 -4.68 10.82 -20.50
CA ARG A 229 -3.32 10.30 -20.26
C ARG A 229 -2.67 9.84 -21.56
N GLN A 230 -3.39 9.11 -22.41
CA GLN A 230 -2.88 8.67 -23.72
C GLN A 230 -2.54 9.86 -24.62
N GLN A 231 -3.39 10.88 -24.69
CA GLN A 231 -3.11 12.09 -25.46
C GLN A 231 -1.89 12.83 -24.92
N GLN A 232 -1.72 12.91 -23.61
CA GLN A 232 -0.55 13.57 -23.00
C GLN A 232 0.74 12.78 -23.26
N ALA A 233 0.68 11.45 -23.21
CA ALA A 233 1.80 10.58 -23.58
C ALA A 233 2.19 10.77 -25.05
N LEU A 234 1.22 10.78 -25.98
CA LEU A 234 1.47 11.03 -27.39
C LEU A 234 2.05 12.42 -27.66
N LYS A 235 1.57 13.46 -26.95
CA LYS A 235 2.16 14.81 -27.04
C LYS A 235 3.61 14.83 -26.53
N ALA A 236 3.89 14.14 -25.43
CA ALA A 236 5.25 14.03 -24.89
C ALA A 236 6.19 13.26 -25.82
N GLU A 237 5.73 12.17 -26.44
CA GLU A 237 6.50 11.42 -27.45
C GLU A 237 6.79 12.27 -28.69
N ARG A 238 5.79 12.98 -29.22
CA ARG A 238 6.00 13.90 -30.35
C ARG A 238 6.98 15.02 -30.00
N ALA A 239 6.91 15.56 -28.79
CA ALA A 239 7.86 16.57 -28.32
C ALA A 239 9.29 16.00 -28.22
N ARG A 240 9.45 14.76 -27.74
CA ARG A 240 10.75 14.06 -27.72
C ARG A 240 11.30 13.84 -29.12
N GLN A 241 10.49 13.32 -30.03
CA GLN A 241 10.90 13.10 -31.43
C GLN A 241 11.32 14.40 -32.12
N ASN A 242 10.58 15.50 -31.90
CA ASN A 242 10.94 16.81 -32.44
C ASN A 242 12.23 17.37 -31.83
N ARG A 243 12.47 17.13 -30.53
CA ARG A 243 13.74 17.50 -29.90
C ARG A 243 14.90 16.69 -30.49
N GLU A 244 14.72 15.39 -30.69
CA GLU A 244 15.73 14.51 -31.31
C GLU A 244 16.05 14.90 -32.75
N SER A 245 15.04 15.24 -33.56
CA SER A 245 15.27 15.71 -34.94
C SER A 245 16.05 17.02 -34.97
N LYS A 246 15.70 17.99 -34.10
CA LYS A 246 16.45 19.26 -33.97
C LYS A 246 17.89 19.05 -33.50
N LEU A 247 18.14 18.10 -32.60
CA LEU A 247 19.50 17.76 -32.17
C LEU A 247 20.33 17.14 -33.30
N LYS A 248 19.72 16.27 -34.11
CA LYS A 248 20.38 15.70 -35.30
C LYS A 248 20.71 16.79 -36.32
N GLU A 249 19.76 17.68 -36.61
CA GLU A 249 19.98 18.81 -37.52
C GLU A 249 21.10 19.73 -37.01
N LEU A 250 21.15 20.01 -35.71
CA LEU A 250 22.22 20.82 -35.10
C LEU A 250 23.60 20.16 -35.24
N ILE A 251 23.69 18.84 -35.08
CA ILE A 251 24.92 18.08 -35.31
C ILE A 251 25.34 18.17 -36.79
N ASP A 252 24.39 18.04 -37.71
CA ASP A 252 24.67 18.14 -39.14
C ASP A 252 25.14 19.54 -39.56
N LEU A 253 24.58 20.60 -38.96
CA LEU A 253 25.05 21.97 -39.17
C LEU A 253 26.48 22.16 -38.68
N TYR A 254 26.81 21.60 -37.51
CA TYR A 254 28.17 21.65 -36.96
C TYR A 254 29.16 20.88 -37.83
N LYS A 255 28.82 19.66 -38.28
CA LYS A 255 29.68 18.86 -39.18
C LYS A 255 29.91 19.49 -40.54
N LYS A 256 29.00 20.36 -41.00
CA LYS A 256 29.11 21.10 -42.26
C LYS A 256 29.79 22.47 -42.07
N ASP A 257 30.39 22.73 -40.92
CA ASP A 257 31.04 24.00 -40.53
C ASP A 257 30.15 25.24 -40.72
N LYS A 258 28.81 25.07 -40.67
CA LYS A 258 27.85 26.17 -40.81
C LYS A 258 27.61 26.94 -39.52
N ILE A 259 28.05 26.40 -38.38
CA ILE A 259 27.93 27.00 -37.05
C ILE A 259 29.23 26.80 -36.27
N SER A 260 29.57 27.74 -35.40
CA SER A 260 30.74 27.62 -34.53
C SER A 260 30.50 26.62 -33.39
N ALA A 261 31.57 26.09 -32.80
CA ALA A 261 31.48 25.19 -31.64
C ALA A 261 30.75 25.85 -30.45
N ALA A 262 31.00 27.14 -30.20
CA ALA A 262 30.35 27.89 -29.13
C ALA A 262 28.82 27.99 -29.35
N GLU A 263 28.39 28.24 -30.60
CA GLU A 263 26.96 28.27 -30.95
C GLU A 263 26.30 26.90 -30.86
N TYR A 264 27.01 25.84 -31.24
CA TYR A 264 26.53 24.46 -31.11
C TYR A 264 26.18 24.14 -29.65
N TYR A 265 27.10 24.36 -28.71
CA TYR A 265 26.85 24.05 -27.30
C TYR A 265 25.74 24.91 -26.71
N ARG A 266 25.68 26.20 -27.06
CA ARG A 266 24.61 27.11 -26.62
C ARG A 266 23.23 26.65 -27.11
N ARG A 267 23.10 26.29 -28.39
CA ARG A 267 21.82 25.82 -28.96
C ARG A 267 21.43 24.44 -28.46
N LYS A 268 22.41 23.56 -28.23
CA LYS A 268 22.19 22.24 -27.61
C LYS A 268 21.65 22.38 -26.20
N GLU A 269 22.23 23.29 -25.42
CA GLU A 269 21.77 23.58 -24.05
C GLU A 269 20.34 24.13 -24.06
N LEU A 270 20.04 25.06 -24.96
CA LEU A 270 18.66 25.57 -25.14
C LEU A 270 17.67 24.47 -25.54
N LEU A 271 18.08 23.49 -26.36
CA LEU A 271 17.20 22.37 -26.75
C LEU A 271 16.99 21.34 -25.62
N LEU A 272 17.99 21.14 -24.77
CA LEU A 272 17.95 20.19 -23.65
C LEU A 272 17.26 20.79 -22.41
N ASN A 273 17.61 22.02 -22.06
CA ASN A 273 17.16 22.72 -20.86
C ASN A 273 15.98 23.67 -21.12
N GLY A 274 15.74 24.05 -22.37
CA GLY A 274 14.56 24.81 -22.79
C GLY A 274 13.32 23.91 -22.83
N THR A 275 12.80 23.57 -21.67
CA THR A 275 11.37 23.34 -21.47
C THR A 275 10.76 24.70 -21.09
N GLY A 276 9.89 25.24 -21.95
CA GLY A 276 9.22 26.55 -21.81
C GLY A 276 8.45 26.75 -20.49
N GLN A 277 8.07 27.96 -20.07
CA GLN A 277 7.33 29.00 -20.80
C GLN A 277 6.22 28.46 -21.70
#